data_AF-A0A8B7DJA7-F1
#
_entry.id   AF-A0A8B7DJA7-F1
#
_cell.length_a   1.000
_cell.length_b   1.000
_cell.length_c   1.000
_cell.angle_alpha   90.00
_cell.angle_beta   90.00
_cell.angle_gamma   90.00
#
_symmetry.space_group_name_H-M   'P 1'
#
loop_
_entity.id
_entity.type
_entity.pdbx_description
1 polymer ?
#
loop_
_entity_poly.entity_id
_entity_poly.type
_entity_poly.pdbx_seq_one_letter_code
_entity_poly.pdbx_strand_id
1 'polypeptide(L)'
;MVVLLPSSASPKNSILRWILLLIVQVLIDVVNNACFISINIFLGNSVEPDLLGTINGFGMSISCIGRAIGPAIFGLSYSWSLSNIEQHKLGFPFNQYFVFFLISIACLLNGAYVYWLIPSTLNKRKVLSEN
;
A
#
# COMPACT_ATOMS: atom_id res chain seq x y z
N MET A 1 4.19 8.54 -4.31
CA MET A 1 2.99 8.51 -5.20
C MET A 1 1.76 9.16 -4.58
N VAL A 2 1.51 8.94 -3.29
CA VAL A 2 0.38 9.47 -2.51
C VAL A 2 0.35 11.01 -2.42
N VAL A 3 1.51 11.68 -2.52
CA VAL A 3 1.64 13.15 -2.48
C VAL A 3 1.11 13.85 -3.76
N LEU A 4 0.83 13.12 -4.85
CA LEU A 4 0.36 13.72 -6.11
C LEU A 4 -1.17 13.89 -6.21
N LEU A 5 -1.95 13.14 -5.43
CA LEU A 5 -3.41 13.32 -5.34
C LEU A 5 -3.83 14.73 -4.90
N PRO A 6 -3.19 15.38 -3.91
CA PRO A 6 -3.57 16.74 -3.57
C PRO A 6 -3.24 17.77 -4.65
N SER A 7 -2.25 17.52 -5.51
CA SER A 7 -1.94 18.37 -6.66
C SER A 7 -3.02 18.30 -7.75
N SER A 8 -3.79 17.21 -7.82
CA SER A 8 -4.92 17.06 -8.76
C SER A 8 -6.14 17.91 -8.39
N ALA A 9 -6.16 18.53 -7.20
CA ALA A 9 -7.23 19.45 -6.78
C ALA A 9 -7.07 20.88 -7.35
N SER A 10 -5.92 21.21 -7.94
CA SER A 10 -5.62 22.54 -8.48
C SER A 10 -6.35 22.93 -9.78
N PRO A 11 -6.60 22.04 -10.77
CA PRO A 11 -7.24 22.43 -12.01
C PRO A 11 -8.76 22.57 -11.85
N LYS A 12 -9.30 23.76 -12.14
CA LYS A 12 -10.76 24.02 -12.22
C LYS A 12 -11.47 23.22 -13.34
N ASN A 13 -10.72 22.77 -14.35
CA ASN A 13 -11.25 22.00 -15.48
C ASN A 13 -11.54 20.55 -15.08
N SER A 14 -12.83 20.17 -15.07
CA SER A 14 -13.31 18.85 -14.66
C SER A 14 -12.65 17.70 -15.43
N ILE A 15 -12.47 17.82 -16.75
CA ILE A 15 -11.88 16.78 -17.60
C ILE A 15 -10.39 16.56 -17.27
N LEU A 16 -9.63 17.64 -17.13
CA LEU A 16 -8.20 17.58 -16.82
C LEU A 16 -7.96 16.90 -15.46
N ARG A 17 -8.81 17.17 -14.47
CA ARG A 17 -8.77 16.52 -13.16
C ARG A 17 -8.99 15.01 -13.28
N TRP A 18 -10.00 14.58 -14.03
CA TRP A 18 -10.28 13.14 -14.23
C TRP A 18 -9.14 12.42 -14.93
N ILE A 19 -8.55 13.02 -15.97
CA ILE A 19 -7.40 12.45 -16.67
C ILE A 19 -6.21 12.29 -15.71
N LEU A 20 -5.92 13.32 -14.90
CA LEU A 20 -4.80 13.27 -13.96
C LEU A 20 -5.02 12.22 -12.87
N LEU A 21 -6.26 12.09 -12.36
CA LEU A 21 -6.62 11.03 -11.41
C LEU A 21 -6.46 9.64 -12.03
N LEU A 22 -6.88 9.43 -13.27
CA LEU A 22 -6.70 8.16 -13.96
C LEU A 22 -5.23 7.78 -14.13
N ILE A 23 -4.39 8.74 -14.52
CA ILE A 23 -2.94 8.50 -14.66
C ILE A 23 -2.35 8.08 -13.31
N VAL A 24 -2.67 8.79 -12.23
CA VAL A 24 -2.19 8.46 -10.88
C VAL A 24 -2.70 7.10 -10.43
N GLN A 25 -3.97 6.77 -10.70
CA GLN A 25 -4.58 5.49 -10.34
C GLN A 25 -3.89 4.31 -11.03
N VAL A 26 -3.68 4.42 -12.35
CA VAL A 26 -3.00 3.38 -13.13
C VAL A 26 -1.60 3.12 -12.57
N LEU A 27 -0.86 4.19 -12.27
CA LEU A 27 0.47 4.09 -11.70
C LEU A 27 0.48 3.38 -10.33
N ILE A 28 -0.51 3.67 -9.48
CA ILE A 28 -0.68 3.00 -8.18
C ILE A 28 -0.97 1.50 -8.38
N ASP A 29 -1.86 1.16 -9.30
CA ASP A 29 -2.24 -0.23 -9.55
C ASP A 29 -1.10 -1.06 -10.15
N VAL A 30 -0.26 -0.47 -11.00
CA VAL A 30 0.94 -1.14 -11.52
C VAL A 30 1.91 -1.51 -10.39
N VAL A 31 2.18 -0.57 -9.48
CA VAL A 31 3.07 -0.83 -8.33
C VAL A 31 2.48 -1.87 -7.39
N ASN A 32 1.17 -1.80 -7.10
CA ASN A 32 0.49 -2.78 -6.26
C ASN A 32 0.55 -4.20 -6.86
N ASN A 33 0.34 -4.33 -8.17
CA ASN A 33 0.45 -5.63 -8.84
C ASN A 33 1.88 -6.17 -8.81
N ALA A 34 2.88 -5.33 -9.08
CA ALA A 34 4.28 -5.74 -8.99
C ALA A 34 4.63 -6.27 -7.59
N CYS A 35 4.23 -5.55 -6.53
CA CYS A 35 4.44 -5.97 -5.15
C CYS A 35 3.73 -7.30 -4.84
N PHE A 36 2.48 -7.45 -5.27
CA PHE A 36 1.72 -8.68 -5.06
C PHE A 36 2.38 -9.90 -5.72
N ILE A 37 2.88 -9.75 -6.95
CA ILE A 37 3.60 -10.81 -7.66
C ILE A 37 4.89 -11.15 -6.91
N SER A 38 5.68 -10.16 -6.48
CA SER A 38 6.91 -10.39 -5.72
C SER A 38 6.68 -11.15 -4.43
N ILE A 39 5.63 -10.79 -3.66
CA ILE A 39 5.27 -11.49 -2.42
C ILE A 39 4.91 -12.96 -2.70
N ASN A 40 4.11 -13.23 -3.73
CA ASN A 40 3.75 -14.61 -4.09
C ASN A 40 4.98 -15.43 -4.48
N ILE A 41 5.96 -14.84 -5.17
CA ILE A 41 7.24 -15.51 -5.48
C ILE A 41 8.02 -15.82 -4.20
N PHE A 42 8.13 -14.86 -3.26
CA PHE A 42 8.82 -15.09 -2.00
C PHE A 42 8.15 -16.15 -1.13
N LEU A 43 6.81 -16.14 -1.04
CA LEU A 43 6.06 -17.18 -0.34
C LEU A 43 6.27 -18.55 -0.99
N GLY A 44 6.23 -18.62 -2.33
CA GLY A 44 6.48 -19.85 -3.07
C GLY A 44 7.89 -20.39 -2.89
N ASN A 45 8.89 -19.52 -2.73
CA ASN A 45 10.26 -19.92 -2.44
C ASN A 45 10.48 -20.34 -0.98
N SER A 46 9.63 -19.90 -0.06
CA SER A 46 9.77 -20.15 1.38
C SER A 46 9.36 -21.57 1.79
N VAL A 47 8.49 -22.22 1.02
CA VAL A 47 7.90 -23.51 1.38
C VAL A 47 8.15 -24.59 0.33
N GLU A 48 7.95 -25.83 0.74
CA GLU A 48 7.96 -26.98 -0.18
C GLU A 48 6.74 -26.96 -1.10
N PRO A 49 6.82 -27.60 -2.28
CA PRO A 49 5.77 -27.59 -3.29
C PRO A 49 4.40 -28.03 -2.74
N ASP A 50 4.40 -28.98 -1.80
CA ASP A 50 3.19 -29.58 -1.24
C ASP A 50 2.38 -28.61 -0.38
N LEU A 51 3.01 -27.54 0.14
CA LEU A 51 2.39 -26.54 1.00
C LEU A 51 2.12 -25.21 0.27
N LEU A 52 2.37 -25.14 -1.04
CA LEU A 52 2.17 -23.92 -1.84
C LEU A 52 0.72 -23.43 -1.79
N GLY A 53 -0.26 -24.33 -1.83
CA GLY A 53 -1.68 -23.95 -1.75
C GLY A 53 -2.01 -23.26 -0.43
N THR A 54 -1.54 -23.84 0.68
CA THR A 54 -1.78 -23.34 2.04
C THR A 54 -1.12 -21.98 2.27
N ILE A 55 0.14 -21.80 1.85
CA ILE A 55 0.85 -20.55 2.06
C ILE A 55 0.23 -19.39 1.27
N ASN A 56 -0.22 -19.65 0.04
CA ASN A 56 -0.87 -18.63 -0.78
C ASN A 56 -2.26 -18.26 -0.23
N GLY A 57 -3.05 -19.24 0.23
CA GLY A 57 -4.33 -18.99 0.89
C GLY A 57 -4.18 -18.21 2.20
N PHE A 58 -3.15 -18.52 3.00
CA PHE A 58 -2.83 -17.79 4.22
C PHE A 58 -2.38 -16.35 3.92
N GLY A 59 -1.49 -16.17 2.94
CA GLY A 59 -1.05 -14.85 2.48
C GLY A 59 -2.20 -13.98 1.97
N MET A 60 -3.13 -14.58 1.21
CA MET A 60 -4.34 -13.90 0.75
C MET A 60 -5.26 -13.53 1.91
N SER A 61 -5.43 -14.41 2.90
CA SER A 61 -6.27 -14.14 4.08
C SER A 61 -5.75 -12.93 4.88
N ILE A 62 -4.44 -12.87 5.15
CA ILE A 62 -3.81 -11.72 5.79
C ILE A 62 -3.97 -10.45 4.92
N SER A 63 -3.81 -10.59 3.61
CA SER A 63 -3.99 -9.47 2.67
C SER A 63 -5.41 -8.91 2.72
N CYS A 64 -6.43 -9.76 2.83
CA CYS A 64 -7.83 -9.35 2.97
C CYS A 64 -8.07 -8.58 4.27
N ILE A 65 -7.45 -9.00 5.39
CA ILE A 65 -7.52 -8.27 6.66
C ILE A 65 -6.91 -6.86 6.50
N GLY A 66 -5.74 -6.76 5.87
CA GLY A 66 -5.11 -5.47 5.58
C GLY A 66 -6.00 -4.56 4.70
N ARG A 67 -6.64 -5.13 3.68
CA ARG A 67 -7.58 -4.41 2.80
C ARG A 67 -8.86 -3.95 3.52
N ALA A 68 -9.28 -4.63 4.58
CA ALA A 68 -10.42 -4.21 5.40
C ALA A 68 -10.04 -3.12 6.41
N ILE A 69 -8.90 -3.28 7.08
CA ILE A 69 -8.44 -2.36 8.13
C ILE A 69 -7.95 -1.03 7.54
N GLY A 70 -7.28 -1.06 6.38
CA GLY A 70 -6.72 0.13 5.75
C GLY A 70 -7.74 1.26 5.55
N PRO A 71 -8.84 1.03 4.81
CA PRO A 71 -9.89 2.04 4.62
C PRO A 71 -10.52 2.50 5.94
N ALA A 72 -10.64 1.63 6.94
CA ALA A 72 -11.18 2.00 8.24
C ALA A 72 -10.27 3.01 8.97
N ILE A 73 -8.97 2.71 9.08
CA ILE A 73 -8.02 3.59 9.78
C ILE A 73 -7.81 4.90 9.02
N PHE A 74 -7.53 4.84 7.72
CA PHE A 74 -7.25 6.02 6.93
C PHE A 74 -8.51 6.84 6.64
N GLY A 75 -9.68 6.21 6.52
CA GLY A 75 -10.97 6.88 6.38
C GLY A 75 -11.37 7.61 7.65
N LEU A 76 -11.22 7.00 8.83
CA LEU A 76 -11.45 7.67 10.11
C LEU A 76 -10.46 8.84 10.31
N SER A 77 -9.18 8.63 9.99
CA SER A 77 -8.17 9.68 10.04
C SER A 77 -8.47 10.84 9.10
N TYR A 78 -9.02 10.56 7.91
CA TYR A 78 -9.44 11.57 6.94
C TYR A 78 -10.64 12.36 7.44
N SER A 79 -11.65 11.68 7.97
CA SER A 79 -12.84 12.31 8.52
C SER A 79 -12.50 13.22 9.72
N TRP A 80 -11.60 12.76 10.60
CA TRP A 80 -11.09 13.57 11.71
C TRP A 80 -10.31 14.79 11.21
N SER A 81 -9.42 14.62 10.22
CA SER A 81 -8.67 15.72 9.63
C SER A 81 -9.57 16.77 8.97
N LEU A 82 -10.68 16.36 8.34
CA LEU A 82 -11.66 17.27 7.75
C LEU A 82 -12.42 18.08 8.82
N SER A 83 -12.81 17.45 9.92
CA SER A 83 -13.49 18.12 11.04
C SER A 83 -12.61 19.22 11.69
N ASN A 84 -11.29 19.01 11.72
CA ASN A 84 -10.33 20.01 12.22
C ASN A 84 -10.22 21.27 11.34
N ILE A 85 -10.47 21.14 10.03
CA ILE A 85 -10.48 22.27 9.09
C ILE A 85 -11.70 23.15 9.35
N GLU A 86 -12.87 22.54 9.60
CA GLU A 86 -14.11 23.27 9.88
C GLU A 86 -14.09 23.94 11.26
N GLN A 87 -13.54 23.28 12.29
CA GLN A 87 -13.68 23.75 13.68
C GLN A 87 -12.48 24.55 14.23
N HIS A 88 -11.24 24.29 13.78
CA HIS A 88 -10.04 24.79 14.48
C HIS A 88 -9.07 25.60 13.61
N LYS A 89 -9.31 25.75 12.30
CA LYS A 89 -8.43 26.46 11.34
C LYS A 89 -6.94 26.06 11.50
N LEU A 90 -6.64 24.80 11.77
CA LEU A 90 -5.26 24.32 11.85
C LEU A 90 -4.58 24.47 10.48
N GLY A 91 -3.34 24.99 10.48
CA GLY A 91 -2.54 25.13 9.27
C GLY A 91 -1.93 23.80 8.81
N PHE A 92 -1.19 23.83 7.70
CA PHE A 92 -0.35 22.71 7.25
C PHE A 92 0.57 22.22 8.38
N PRO A 93 0.74 20.89 8.63
CA PRO A 93 0.35 19.74 7.81
C PRO A 93 -0.96 19.02 8.25
N PHE A 94 -1.69 19.51 9.25
CA PHE A 94 -2.87 18.84 9.83
C PHE A 94 -4.18 18.99 9.02
N ASN A 95 -4.08 19.57 7.82
CA ASN A 95 -5.17 19.70 6.86
C ASN A 95 -5.42 18.39 6.09
N GLN A 96 -6.24 18.42 5.04
CA GLN A 96 -6.62 17.30 4.16
C GLN A 96 -5.42 16.45 3.67
N TYR A 97 -4.21 17.01 3.69
CA TYR A 97 -2.94 16.37 3.34
C TYR A 97 -2.37 15.44 4.42
N PHE A 98 -2.87 15.49 5.66
CA PHE A 98 -2.39 14.72 6.81
C PHE A 98 -2.44 13.21 6.55
N VAL A 99 -3.54 12.73 5.99
CA VAL A 99 -3.71 11.29 5.66
C VAL A 99 -2.72 10.85 4.59
N PHE A 100 -2.43 11.71 3.62
CA PHE A 100 -1.44 11.42 2.58
C PHE A 100 -0.01 11.31 3.16
N PHE A 101 0.32 12.13 4.16
CA PHE A 101 1.57 12.00 4.91
C PHE A 101 1.61 10.71 5.74
N LEU A 102 0.54 10.37 6.46
CA LEU A 102 0.45 9.13 7.22
C LEU A 102 0.66 7.89 6.33
N ILE A 103 -0.04 7.84 5.19
CA ILE A 103 0.13 6.73 4.23
C ILE A 103 1.56 6.73 3.68
N SER A 104 2.14 7.89 3.38
CA SER A 104 3.53 7.96 2.89
C SER A 104 4.54 7.42 3.92
N ILE A 105 4.38 7.75 5.20
CA ILE A 105 5.22 7.22 6.28
C ILE A 105 5.03 5.71 6.40
N ALA A 106 3.78 5.23 6.37
CA ALA A 106 3.50 3.79 6.40
C ALA A 106 4.15 3.02 5.24
N CYS A 107 4.13 3.59 4.02
CA CYS A 107 4.82 3.01 2.87
C CYS A 107 6.35 2.98 3.06
N LEU A 108 6.95 4.05 3.60
CA LEU A 108 8.38 4.09 3.85
C LEU A 108 8.80 3.07 4.92
N LEU A 109 8.03 2.94 5.99
CA LEU A 109 8.26 1.93 7.03
C LEU A 109 8.12 0.51 6.47
N ASN A 110 7.14 0.26 5.60
CA ASN A 110 7.00 -1.03 4.93
C ASN A 110 8.21 -1.34 4.03
N GLY A 111 8.66 -0.37 3.23
CA GLY A 111 9.86 -0.53 2.39
C GLY A 111 11.13 -0.77 3.22
N ALA A 112 11.31 -0.04 4.32
CA ALA A 112 12.42 -0.25 5.24
C ALA A 112 12.36 -1.63 5.91
N TYR A 113 11.17 -2.06 6.32
CA TYR A 113 10.94 -3.40 6.86
C TYR A 113 11.31 -4.49 5.85
N VAL A 114 10.86 -4.36 4.59
CA VAL A 114 11.21 -5.28 3.51
C VAL A 114 12.72 -5.33 3.30
N TYR A 115 13.40 -4.18 3.27
CA TYR A 115 14.83 -4.11 3.04
C TYR A 115 15.67 -4.66 4.21
N TRP A 116 15.25 -4.42 5.45
CA TRP A 116 16.02 -4.81 6.64
C TRP A 116 15.71 -6.22 7.15
N LEU A 117 14.45 -6.66 7.08
CA LEU A 117 14.04 -7.93 7.68
C LEU A 117 13.96 -9.10 6.70
N ILE A 118 13.77 -8.86 5.40
CA ILE A 118 13.66 -9.98 4.47
C ILE A 118 15.06 -10.55 4.19
N PRO A 119 15.34 -11.78 4.63
CA PRO A 119 16.63 -12.40 4.37
C PRO A 119 16.73 -12.73 2.89
N SER A 120 17.91 -12.47 2.30
CA SER A 120 18.23 -12.76 0.90
C SER A 120 18.12 -14.26 0.53
N THR A 121 17.96 -15.12 1.54
CA THR A 121 17.70 -16.55 1.41
C THR A 121 16.40 -16.86 0.67
N LEU A 122 15.37 -15.99 0.77
CA LEU A 122 14.08 -16.17 0.07
C LEU A 122 14.16 -15.95 -1.44
N ASN A 123 15.29 -15.44 -1.94
CA ASN A 123 15.50 -15.29 -3.38
C ASN A 123 15.77 -16.65 -4.06
N LYS A 124 16.11 -17.69 -3.29
CA LYS A 124 16.29 -19.05 -3.78
C LYS A 124 15.06 -19.89 -3.43
N ARG A 125 14.56 -20.67 -4.40
CA ARG A 125 13.48 -21.63 -4.15
C ARG A 125 13.97 -22.71 -3.20
N LYS A 126 13.21 -22.99 -2.14
CA LYS A 126 13.44 -24.17 -1.30
C LYS A 126 13.20 -25.43 -2.13
N VAL A 127 14.28 -26.18 -2.39
CA VAL A 127 14.24 -27.44 -3.13
C VAL A 127 14.25 -28.57 -2.10
N LEU A 128 13.40 -29.58 -2.28
CA LEU A 128 13.41 -30.81 -1.48
C LEU A 128 14.81 -31.43 -1.56
N SER A 129 15.47 -31.66 -0.42
CA SER A 129 16.62 -32.56 -0.40
C SER A 129 16.08 -33.98 -0.54
N GLU A 130 16.35 -34.63 -1.66
CA GLU A 130 16.18 -36.08 -1.77
C GLU A 130 17.04 -36.75 -0.68
N ASN A 131 16.38 -37.32 0.32
CA ASN A 131 16.93 -38.28 1.29
C ASN A 131 16.09 -39.54 1.22
#